data_AF-A0A959UR82-F1
#
_entry.id   AF-A0A959UR82-F1
#
_cell.length_a   1.000
_cell.length_b   1.000
_cell.length_c   1.000
_cell.angle_alpha   90.00
_cell.angle_beta   90.00
_cell.angle_gamma   90.00
#
_symmetry.space_group_name_H-M   'P 1'
#
loop_
_entity.id
_entity.type
_entity.pdbx_description
1 polymer ?
#
loop_
_entity_poly.entity_id
_entity_poly.type
_entity_poly.pdbx_seq_one_letter_code
_entity_poly.pdbx_strand_id
1 'polypeptide(L)'
;MDRNWPIQAFILEAGDLARFTGRFFREVFRPRYEWEELLRQAFVNGYRSLPLVAITAFIMGLVLTVQSRPTLERFGAESMLPAMVAISVVREIG
;
A
#
# COMPACT_ATOMS: atom_id res chain seq x y z
N MET A 1 22.37 34.23 15.55
CA MET A 1 21.42 33.67 14.56
C MET A 1 22.18 32.54 13.90
N ASP A 2 22.13 31.38 14.54
CA ASP A 2 23.22 30.43 14.46
C ASP A 2 22.94 29.47 13.30
N ARG A 3 23.95 29.25 12.45
CA ARG A 3 23.88 28.59 11.13
C ARG A 3 23.42 27.10 11.20
N ASN A 4 23.13 26.59 12.39
CA ASN A 4 22.90 25.17 12.73
C ASN A 4 21.48 24.89 13.26
N TRP A 5 20.61 25.91 13.29
CA TRP A 5 19.16 25.79 13.58
C TRP A 5 18.42 24.64 12.85
N PRO A 6 18.58 24.42 11.53
CA PRO A 6 17.80 23.40 10.83
C PRO A 6 18.17 21.97 11.24
N ILE A 7 19.43 21.73 11.61
CA ILE A 7 19.91 20.39 12.01
C ILE A 7 19.40 20.05 13.41
N GLN A 8 19.39 21.02 14.32
CA GLN A 8 18.87 20.84 15.66
C GLN A 8 17.35 20.62 15.66
N ALA A 9 16.61 21.38 14.84
CA ALA A 9 15.18 21.17 14.64
C ALA A 9 14.87 19.76 14.11
N PHE A 10 15.61 19.31 13.09
CA PHE A 10 15.46 17.95 12.55
C PHE A 10 15.75 16.86 13.59
N ILE A 11 16.80 17.00 14.39
CA ILE A 11 17.14 16.04 15.44
C ILE A 11 16.07 16.01 16.54
N LEU A 12 15.49 17.15 16.89
CA LEU A 12 14.41 17.24 17.87
C LEU A 12 13.12 16.59 17.35
N GLU A 13 12.72 16.87 16.10
CA GLU A 13 11.56 16.23 15.45
C GLU A 13 11.75 14.71 15.32
N ALA A 14 12.94 14.25 14.93
CA ALA A 14 13.26 12.83 14.86
C ALA A 14 13.19 12.16 16.25
N GLY A 15 13.67 12.85 17.30
CA GLY A 15 13.58 12.39 18.69
C GLY A 15 12.14 12.33 19.20
N ASP A 16 11.30 13.30 18.84
CA ASP A 16 9.88 13.30 19.17
C ASP A 16 9.12 12.17 18.48
N LEU A 17 9.39 11.95 17.19
CA LEU A 17 8.82 10.85 16.43
C LEU A 17 9.25 9.49 16.99
N ALA A 18 10.52 9.32 17.34
CA ALA A 18 11.04 8.09 17.95
C ALA A 18 10.37 7.81 19.30
N ARG A 19 10.22 8.83 20.16
CA ARG A 19 9.51 8.70 21.45
C ARG A 19 8.03 8.40 21.27
N PHE A 20 7.37 9.02 20.30
CA PHE A 20 5.98 8.71 19.95
C PHE A 20 5.83 7.26 19.48
N THR A 21 6.69 6.83 18.57
CA THR A 21 6.70 5.46 18.01
C THR A 21 6.89 4.42 19.12
N GLY A 22 7.88 4.60 20.00
CA GLY A 22 8.09 3.69 21.13
C GLY A 22 6.90 3.62 22.10
N ARG A 23 6.20 4.74 22.33
CA ARG A 23 4.96 4.75 23.13
C ARG A 23 3.81 4.05 22.40
N PHE A 24 3.66 4.27 21.09
CA PHE A 24 2.65 3.62 20.26
C PHE A 24 2.78 2.10 20.33
N PHE A 25 3.97 1.55 20.08
CA PHE A 25 4.18 0.10 20.16
C PHE A 25 3.89 -0.45 21.57
N ARG A 26 4.31 0.25 22.63
CA ARG A 26 4.01 -0.17 24.01
C ARG A 26 2.51 -0.23 24.30
N GLU A 27 1.72 0.70 23.75
CA GLU A 27 0.26 0.73 23.94
C GLU A 27 -0.46 -0.26 23.01
N VAL A 28 0.06 -0.51 21.80
CA VAL A 28 -0.44 -1.54 20.88
C VAL A 28 -0.38 -2.94 21.49
N PHE A 29 0.57 -3.23 22.37
CA PHE A 29 0.64 -4.52 23.07
C PHE A 29 -0.15 -4.56 24.39
N ARG A 30 -0.86 -3.49 24.77
CA ARG A 30 -1.73 -3.52 25.95
C ARG A 30 -3.09 -4.16 25.63
N PRO A 31 -3.61 -5.04 26.51
CA PRO A 31 -4.70 -5.97 26.22
C PRO A 31 -6.11 -5.36 26.07
N ARG A 32 -6.26 -4.03 25.97
CA ARG A 32 -7.57 -3.36 25.81
C ARG A 32 -7.87 -3.11 24.32
N TYR A 33 -7.91 -4.17 23.53
CA TYR A 33 -8.20 -4.08 22.10
C TYR A 33 -9.70 -3.83 21.84
N GLU A 34 -10.05 -2.68 21.28
CA GLU A 34 -11.40 -2.38 20.79
C GLU A 34 -11.57 -2.89 19.35
N TRP A 35 -11.61 -4.21 19.19
CA TRP A 35 -11.76 -4.86 17.87
C TRP A 35 -13.00 -4.40 17.10
N GLU A 36 -14.08 -4.05 17.81
CA GLU A 36 -15.31 -3.52 17.21
C GLU A 36 -15.07 -2.17 16.52
N GLU A 37 -14.38 -1.23 17.18
CA GLU A 37 -14.06 0.07 16.59
C GLU A 37 -13.01 -0.07 15.47
N LEU A 38 -12.05 -0.99 15.61
CA LEU A 38 -11.09 -1.30 14.54
C LEU A 38 -11.80 -1.77 13.27
N LEU A 39 -12.73 -2.72 13.39
CA LEU A 39 -13.52 -3.21 12.26
C LEU A 39 -14.42 -2.12 11.70
N ARG A 40 -15.04 -1.30 12.57
CA ARG A 40 -15.86 -0.16 12.15
C ARG A 40 -15.06 0.85 11.32
N GLN A 41 -13.86 1.21 11.77
CA GLN A 41 -12.98 2.13 11.05
C GLN A 41 -12.45 1.53 9.76
N ALA A 42 -12.07 0.25 9.77
CA ALA A 42 -11.67 -0.46 8.56
C ALA A 42 -12.81 -0.47 7.53
N PHE A 43 -14.06 -0.69 7.95
CA PHE A 43 -15.22 -0.66 7.07
C PHE A 43 -15.51 0.75 6.54
N VAL A 44 -15.51 1.77 7.40
CA VAL A 44 -15.76 3.17 6.98
C VAL A 44 -14.69 3.66 6.00
N ASN A 45 -13.41 3.39 6.30
CA ASN A 45 -12.31 3.81 5.44
C ASN A 45 -12.24 2.97 4.16
N GLY A 46 -12.46 1.66 4.27
CA GLY A 46 -12.52 0.74 3.13
C GLY A 46 -13.66 1.10 2.17
N TYR A 47 -14.86 1.36 2.68
CA TYR A 47 -16.00 1.76 1.85
C TYR A 47 -15.75 3.06 1.08
N ARG A 48 -15.10 4.04 1.71
CA ARG A 48 -14.72 5.29 1.05
C ARG A 48 -13.67 5.12 -0.05
N SER A 49 -12.76 4.16 0.09
CA SER A 49 -11.69 3.91 -0.89
C SER A 49 -12.03 2.86 -1.95
N LEU A 50 -13.03 1.99 -1.69
CA LEU A 50 -13.43 0.90 -2.60
C LEU A 50 -13.68 1.35 -4.05
N PRO A 51 -14.42 2.45 -4.34
CA PRO A 51 -14.66 2.89 -5.72
C PRO A 51 -13.37 3.27 -6.44
N LEU A 52 -12.46 3.95 -5.74
CA LEU A 52 -11.17 4.36 -6.30
C LEU A 52 -10.32 3.13 -6.61
N VAL A 53 -10.21 2.19 -5.67
CA VAL A 53 -9.43 0.95 -5.84
C VAL A 53 -10.02 0.07 -6.95
N ALA A 54 -11.34 -0.03 -7.07
CA ALA A 54 -11.98 -0.83 -8.12
C ALA A 54 -11.69 -0.27 -9.52
N ILE A 55 -11.80 1.06 -9.68
CA ILE A 55 -11.52 1.72 -10.96
C ILE A 55 -10.04 1.56 -11.33
N THR A 56 -9.11 1.80 -10.39
CA THR A 56 -7.68 1.67 -10.67
C THR A 56 -7.30 0.22 -10.96
N ALA A 57 -7.81 -0.76 -10.22
CA ALA A 57 -7.57 -2.18 -10.48
C ALA A 57 -8.07 -2.61 -11.87
N PHE A 58 -9.24 -2.13 -12.29
CA PHE A 58 -9.78 -2.40 -13.61
C PHE A 58 -8.89 -1.84 -14.73
N ILE A 59 -8.51 -0.56 -14.62
CA ILE A 59 -7.62 0.10 -15.60
C ILE A 59 -6.27 -0.62 -15.66
N MET A 60 -5.68 -0.97 -14.51
CA MET A 60 -4.42 -1.71 -14.45
C MET A 60 -4.50 -3.07 -15.12
N GLY A 61 -5.59 -3.82 -14.93
CA GLY A 61 -5.81 -5.10 -15.62
C GLY A 61 -5.85 -4.97 -17.15
N LEU A 62 -6.52 -3.93 -17.67
CA LEU A 62 -6.53 -3.62 -19.11
C LEU A 62 -5.14 -3.28 -19.62
N VAL A 63 -4.44 -2.40 -18.91
CA VAL A 63 -3.09 -1.93 -19.26
C VAL A 63 -2.09 -3.09 -19.27
N LEU A 64 -2.16 -4.01 -18.30
CA LEU A 64 -1.33 -5.21 -18.27
C LEU A 64 -1.62 -6.13 -19.46
N THR A 65 -2.89 -6.33 -19.78
CA THR A 65 -3.29 -7.18 -20.92
C THR A 65 -2.77 -6.64 -22.25
N VAL A 66 -2.94 -5.33 -22.49
CA VAL A 66 -2.49 -4.66 -23.72
C VAL A 66 -0.97 -4.71 -23.87
N GLN A 67 -0.21 -4.52 -22.79
CA GLN A 67 1.25 -4.55 -22.83
C GLN A 67 1.82 -5.98 -22.91
N SER A 68 1.13 -6.96 -22.34
CA SER A 68 1.55 -8.35 -22.31
C SER A 68 1.35 -9.08 -23.64
N ARG A 69 0.29 -8.69 -24.38
CA ARG A 69 -0.08 -9.32 -25.64
C ARG A 69 1.04 -9.35 -26.70
N PRO A 70 1.69 -8.23 -27.07
CA PRO A 70 2.76 -8.26 -28.08
C PRO A 70 3.98 -9.08 -27.64
N THR A 71 4.21 -9.19 -26.32
CA THR A 71 5.26 -10.05 -25.77
C THR A 71 4.93 -11.52 -26.00
N LEU A 72 3.72 -11.95 -25.65
CA LEU A 72 3.31 -13.35 -25.76
C LEU A 72 3.03 -13.81 -27.19
N GLU A 73 2.57 -12.90 -28.07
CA GLU A 73 2.46 -13.17 -29.51
C GLU A 73 3.82 -13.51 -30.13
N ARG A 74 4.90 -12.84 -29.73
CA ARG A 74 6.28 -13.15 -30.20
C ARG A 74 6.76 -14.53 -29.77
N PHE A 75 6.26 -15.04 -28.65
CA PHE A 75 6.57 -16.38 -28.15
C PHE A 75 5.57 -17.45 -28.62
N GLY A 76 4.57 -17.08 -29.44
CA GLY A 76 3.50 -18.00 -29.87
C GLY A 76 2.61 -18.48 -28.71
N ALA A 77 2.62 -17.77 -27.58
CA ALA A 77 2.02 -18.17 -26.31
C ALA A 77 0.85 -17.27 -25.90
N GLU A 78 0.06 -16.80 -26.87
CA GLU A 78 -1.09 -15.90 -26.62
C GLU A 78 -2.11 -16.51 -25.63
N SER A 79 -2.28 -17.84 -25.64
CA SER A 79 -3.16 -18.56 -24.70
C SER A 79 -2.73 -18.47 -23.23
N MET A 80 -1.46 -18.09 -22.96
CA MET A 80 -0.94 -17.92 -21.60
C MET A 80 -1.17 -16.52 -21.04
N LEU A 81 -1.74 -15.58 -21.81
CA LEU A 81 -2.06 -14.21 -21.39
C LEU A 81 -2.80 -14.15 -20.05
N PRO A 82 -3.92 -14.87 -19.84
CA PRO A 82 -4.68 -14.77 -18.60
C PRO A 82 -3.90 -15.29 -17.39
N ALA A 83 -3.15 -16.38 -17.57
CA ALA A 83 -2.33 -16.97 -16.51
C ALA A 83 -1.17 -16.04 -16.11
N MET A 84 -0.52 -15.43 -17.11
CA MET A 84 0.58 -14.49 -16.86
C MET A 84 0.08 -13.23 -16.12
N VAL A 85 -1.03 -12.64 -16.58
CA VAL A 85 -1.63 -11.46 -15.92
C VAL A 85 -2.03 -11.79 -14.48
N ALA A 86 -2.65 -12.94 -14.23
CA ALA A 86 -3.03 -13.36 -12.89
C ALA A 86 -1.81 -13.51 -11.95
N ILE A 87 -0.73 -14.12 -12.44
CA ILE A 87 0.50 -14.31 -11.65
C ILE A 87 1.19 -12.96 -11.39
N SER A 88 1.31 -12.09 -12.40
CA SER A 88 1.92 -10.76 -12.23
C SER A 88 1.16 -9.89 -11.24
N VAL A 89 -0.18 -9.94 -11.25
CA VAL A 89 -1.00 -9.21 -10.26
C VAL A 89 -0.74 -9.73 -8.85
N VAL A 90 -0.74 -11.04 -8.64
CA VAL A 90 -0.58 -11.63 -7.30
C VAL A 90 0.85 -11.50 -6.76
N ARG A 91 1.87 -11.51 -7.63
CA ARG A 91 3.27 -11.57 -7.21
C ARG A 91 3.96 -10.20 -7.19
N GLU A 92 3.59 -9.30 -8.09
CA GLU A 92 4.32 -8.05 -8.30
C GLU A 92 3.53 -6.82 -7.84
N ILE A 93 2.19 -6.89 -7.83
CA ILE A 93 1.31 -5.75 -7.53
C ILE A 93 0.63 -5.89 -6.15
N GLY A 94 0.14 -7.09 -5.83
CA GLY A 94 -0.42 -7.43 -4.51
C GLY A 94 0.64 -7.84 -3.50
#